data_AF-A0A7Y7DG11-F1
#
_entry.id   AF-A0A7Y7DG11-F1
#
_cell.length_a   1.000
_cell.length_b   1.000
_cell.length_c   1.000
_cell.angle_alpha   90.00
_cell.angle_beta   90.00
_cell.angle_gamma   90.00
#
_symmetry.space_group_name_H-M   'P 1'
#
loop_
_entity.id
_entity.type
_entity.pdbx_description
1 polymer ?
#
loop_
_entity_poly.entity_id
_entity_poly.type
_entity_poly.pdbx_seq_one_letter_code
_entity_poly.pdbx_strand_id
1 'polypeptide(L)' 'AMVKEIQYKVDVNTLHRIEGVGEIGMNDIARISIRTAQPIFKDAYRRNRQTGSIILIDPNTNETVGAGMII' A
#
# COMPACT_ATOMS: atom_id res chain seq x y z
N ALA A 1 8.40 1.57 -8.21
CA ALA A 1 8.31 0.36 -7.35
C ALA A 1 7.23 -0.54 -7.91
N MET A 2 7.20 -1.83 -7.55
CA MET A 2 6.20 -2.76 -8.08
C MET A 2 5.51 -3.50 -6.94
N VAL A 3 4.18 -3.59 -7.01
CA VAL A 3 3.38 -4.43 -6.12
C VAL A 3 3.72 -5.89 -6.41
N LYS A 4 4.13 -6.62 -5.38
CA LYS A 4 4.49 -8.04 -5.48
C LYS A 4 3.33 -8.96 -5.19
N GLU A 5 2.51 -8.58 -4.21
CA GLU A 5 1.46 -9.42 -3.68
C GLU A 5 0.42 -8.54 -2.98
N ILE A 6 -0.85 -8.90 -3.15
CA ILE A 6 -1.96 -8.42 -2.34
C ILE A 6 -2.23 -9.52 -1.32
N GLN A 7 -1.87 -9.28 -0.05
CA GLN A 7 -2.05 -10.29 1.00
C GLN A 7 -3.53 -10.45 1.34
N TYR A 8 -4.20 -9.32 1.57
CA TYR A 8 -5.64 -9.26 1.77
C TYR A 8 -6.15 -7.84 1.58
N LYS A 9 -7.43 -7.72 1.23
CA LYS A 9 -8.21 -6.49 1.37
C LYS A 9 -8.92 -6.49 2.71
N VAL A 10 -9.25 -5.30 3.19
CA VAL A 10 -10.09 -5.10 4.37
C VAL A 10 -11.44 -4.59 3.88
N ASP A 11 -12.50 -5.32 4.20
CA ASP A 11 -13.85 -4.80 4.03
C ASP A 11 -14.03 -3.61 4.99
N VAL A 12 -14.25 -2.42 4.46
CA VAL A 12 -14.34 -1.19 5.26
C VAL A 12 -15.58 -1.14 6.15
N ASN A 13 -16.63 -1.89 5.82
CA ASN A 13 -17.87 -1.93 6.59
C ASN A 13 -17.81 -2.95 7.72
N THR A 14 -17.13 -4.09 7.48
CA THR A 14 -17.11 -5.21 8.43
C THR A 14 -15.76 -5.45 9.10
N LEU A 15 -14.70 -4.79 8.63
CA LEU A 15 -13.30 -4.96 9.05
C LEU A 15 -12.73 -6.37 8.83
N HIS A 16 -13.44 -7.24 8.09
CA HIS A 16 -12.96 -8.57 7.76
C HIS A 16 -11.89 -8.53 6.67
N ARG A 17 -10.98 -9.50 6.74
CA ARG A 17 -9.95 -9.70 5.72
C ARG A 17 -10.51 -10.55 4.60
N ILE A 18 -10.32 -10.08 3.37
CA ILE A 18 -10.66 -10.79 2.15
C ILE A 18 -9.35 -11.20 1.48
N GLU A 19 -9.07 -12.50 1.48
CA GLU A 19 -7.87 -13.09 0.87
C GLU A 19 -8.14 -13.52 -0.58
N GLY A 20 -7.08 -13.87 -1.33
CA GLY A 20 -7.20 -14.38 -2.70
C GLY A 20 -7.66 -13.34 -3.73
N VAL A 21 -7.48 -12.05 -3.44
CA VAL A 21 -7.94 -10.97 -4.32
C VAL A 21 -6.89 -10.62 -5.37
N GLY A 22 -7.32 -10.50 -6.63
CA GLY A 22 -6.45 -10.16 -7.76
C GLY A 22 -6.19 -8.67 -7.97
N GLU A 23 -7.06 -7.80 -7.44
CA GLU A 23 -7.01 -6.35 -7.68
C GLU A 23 -7.51 -5.52 -6.50
N ILE A 24 -7.08 -4.25 -6.47
CA ILE A 24 -7.48 -3.24 -5.49
C ILE A 24 -8.11 -2.09 -6.29
N GLY A 25 -9.36 -1.78 -6.00
CA GLY A 25 -10.11 -0.69 -6.61
C GLY A 25 -9.96 0.62 -5.85
N MET A 26 -10.65 1.65 -6.33
CA MET A 26 -10.68 2.96 -5.67
C MET A 26 -11.32 2.86 -4.29
N ASN A 27 -10.74 3.55 -3.31
CA ASN A 27 -11.16 3.58 -1.90
C ASN A 27 -11.02 2.25 -1.13
N ASP A 28 -10.45 1.21 -1.74
CA ASP A 28 -10.16 -0.03 -1.04
C ASP A 28 -8.98 0.13 -0.08
N ILE A 29 -9.05 -0.59 1.04
CA ILE A 29 -7.94 -0.72 1.98
C ILE A 29 -7.36 -2.13 1.85
N ALA A 30 -6.06 -2.24 1.64
CA ALA A 30 -5.39 -3.52 1.48
C ALA A 30 -4.02 -3.55 2.15
N ARG A 31 -3.58 -4.76 2.52
CA ARG A 31 -2.19 -5.03 2.87
C ARG A 31 -1.49 -5.60 1.65
N ILE A 32 -0.43 -4.92 1.22
CA ILE A 32 0.36 -5.30 0.04
C ILE A 32 1.84 -5.41 0.37
N SER A 33 2.54 -6.21 -0.43
CA SER A 33 4.01 -6.24 -0.46
C SER A 33 4.52 -5.45 -1.66
N ILE A 34 5.49 -4.57 -1.45
CA ILE A 34 6.07 -3.73 -2.50
C ILE A 34 7.55 -4.05 -2.62
N ARG A 35 8.02 -4.23 -3.85
CA ARG A 35 9.45 -4.26 -4.17
C ARG A 35 9.89 -2.92 -4.75
N THR A 36 10.90 -2.33 -4.13
CA THR A 36 11.57 -1.12 -4.61
C THR A 36 12.65 -1.47 -5.63
N ALA A 37 12.99 -0.52 -6.50
CA ALA A 37 14.06 -0.72 -7.50
C ALA A 37 15.44 -0.76 -6.84
N GLN A 38 15.61 -0.02 -5.75
CA GLN A 38 16.81 0.05 -4.92
C GLN A 38 16.41 0.01 -3.44
N PRO A 39 17.35 -0.35 -2.54
CA PRO A 39 17.11 -0.26 -1.10
C PRO A 39 16.74 1.17 -0.69
N ILE A 40 15.80 1.28 0.25
CA ILE A 40 15.37 2.56 0.81
C ILE A 40 15.43 2.49 2.34
N PHE A 41 15.76 3.61 2.96
CA PHE A 41 15.56 3.76 4.40
C PHE A 41 14.07 3.93 4.67
N LYS A 42 13.54 3.12 5.57
CA LYS A 42 12.13 3.16 5.99
C LYS A 42 12.02 2.88 7.47
N ASP A 43 10.98 3.43 8.09
CA ASP A 43 10.52 3.04 9.41
C ASP A 43 9.12 2.45 9.33
N ALA A 44 8.74 1.66 10.33
CA ALA A 44 7.34 1.38 10.55
C ALA A 44 6.62 2.68 10.90
N TYR A 45 5.48 2.95 10.27
CA TYR A 45 4.65 4.14 10.47
C TYR A 45 4.32 4.37 11.95
N ARG A 46 4.07 3.28 12.69
CA ARG A 46 3.78 3.33 14.13
C ARG A 46 4.95 3.88 14.96
N ARG A 47 6.19 3.73 14.48
CA ARG A 47 7.41 4.24 15.12
C ARG A 47 7.75 5.65 14.64
N ASN A 48 7.72 5.89 13.33
CA ASN A 48 7.96 7.21 12.75
C ASN A 48 7.00 7.46 11.58
N ARG A 49 6.08 8.42 11.78
CA ARG A 49 5.06 8.75 10.79
C ARG A 49 5.64 9.45 9.56
N GLN A 50 6.75 10.18 9.68
CA GLN A 50 7.35 10.88 8.55
C GLN A 50 7.99 9.90 7.55
N THR A 51 8.81 8.96 8.04
CA THR A 51 9.54 7.99 7.20
C THR A 51 8.80 6.66 7.00
N GLY A 52 7.65 6.49 7.64
CA GLY A 52 6.76 5.34 7.45
C GLY A 52 5.51 5.64 6.62
N SER A 53 5.29 6.88 6.18
CA SER A 53 4.23 7.24 5.24
C SER A 53 4.72 7.11 3.81
N ILE A 54 3.86 6.64 2.91
CA ILE A 54 4.15 6.62 1.46
C ILE A 54 2.93 7.06 0.66
N ILE A 55 3.17 7.58 -0.54
CA ILE A 55 2.16 7.75 -1.58
C ILE A 55 2.61 6.98 -2.82
N LEU A 56 1.64 6.51 -3.59
CA LEU A 56 1.86 5.90 -4.89
C LEU A 56 1.45 6.91 -5.97
N ILE A 57 2.36 7.16 -6.90
CA ILE A 57 2.17 8.09 -8.00
C ILE A 57 2.19 7.28 -9.30
N ASP A 58 1.21 7.49 -10.17
CA ASP A 58 1.23 6.95 -11.52
C ASP A 58 2.23 7.75 -12.37
N PRO A 59 3.27 7.11 -12.94
CA PRO A 59 4.28 7.82 -13.73
C PRO A 59 3.76 8.38 -15.07
N ASN A 60 2.61 7.93 -15.57
CA ASN A 60 2.05 8.41 -16.83
C ASN A 60 1.20 9.67 -16.65
N THR A 61 0.43 9.75 -15.55
CA THR A 61 -0.49 10.86 -15.28
C THR A 61 0.02 11.83 -14.21
N ASN A 62 1.04 11.44 -13.43
CA ASN A 62 1.51 12.12 -12.23
C ASN A 62 0.45 12.25 -11.11
N GLU A 63 -0.64 11.50 -11.18
CA GLU A 63 -1.67 11.50 -10.15
C GLU A 63 -1.26 10.63 -8.96
N THR A 64 -1.71 11.04 -7.77
CA THR A 64 -1.60 10.20 -6.57
C THR A 64 -2.71 9.15 -6.60
N VAL A 65 -2.34 7.89 -6.82
CA VAL A 65 -3.27 6.77 -6.95
C VAL A 65 -3.50 6.02 -5.63
N GLY A 66 -2.70 6.32 -4.61
CA GLY A 66 -2.90 5.72 -3.29
C GLY A 66 -1.98 6.31 -2.22
N ALA A 67 -2.36 6.09 -0.98
CA ALA A 67 -1.56 6.39 0.21
C ALA A 67 -1.36 5.12 1.03
N GLY A 68 -0.25 5.02 1.74
CA GLY A 68 0.12 3.83 2.47
C GLY A 68 0.90 4.12 3.75
N MET A 69 0.84 3.16 4.65
CA MET A 69 1.61 3.12 5.88
C MET A 69 2.50 1.89 5.86
N ILE A 70 3.79 2.09 6.08
CA ILE A 70 4.75 1.01 6.22
C ILE A 70 4.53 0.33 7.56
N ILE A 71 4.36 -0.98 7.54
CA ILE A 71 4.24 -1.86 8.71
C ILE A 71 5.56 -2.53 9.04
#